data_AF-A0A1I8AJD4-F1
#
_entry.id   AF-A0A1I8AJD4-F1
#
_cell.length_a   1.000
_cell.length_b   1.000
_cell.length_c   1.000
_cell.angle_alpha   90.00
_cell.angle_beta   90.00
_cell.angle_gamma   90.00
#
_symmetry.space_group_name_H-M   'P 1'
#
loop_
_entity.id
_entity.type
_entity.pdbx_description
1 polymer ?
#
loop_
_entity_poly.entity_id
_entity_poly.type
_entity_poly.pdbx_seq_one_letter_code
_entity_poly.pdbx_strand_id
1 'polypeptide(L)'
;MFRGGTEQKLSTGALDSVTLQVNIRRIVCVVPSVPEFLLERNALFREVIPEIQQYAVGCDIDIEYVDPTEELHEDPSKLANLLSLIQRPESLTICFMGDKYGTTLLPQDMRSEEFDAIRTASFEFSQDVRLLDQYYAVNKYRLPVEYRLKGRVEEEFQKRLLEVIQKGAQQAYDDGIINQVGVLLAER
;
A
#
# COMPACT_ATOMS: atom_id res chain seq x y z
N MET A 1 6.26 9.54 78.49
CA MET A 1 7.64 9.79 78.00
C MET A 1 8.19 8.48 77.45
N PHE A 2 8.88 8.58 76.32
CA PHE A 2 9.24 7.54 75.36
C PHE A 2 10.50 6.71 75.72
N ARG A 3 10.61 5.58 74.99
CA ARG A 3 11.78 4.77 74.55
C ARG A 3 12.06 3.50 75.37
N GLY A 4 12.30 2.34 74.77
CA GLY A 4 12.58 2.03 73.36
C GLY A 4 12.41 0.54 73.02
N GLY A 5 12.06 0.30 71.75
CA GLY A 5 11.85 -1.02 71.18
C GLY A 5 13.14 -1.70 70.71
N THR A 6 13.07 -3.02 70.70
CA THR A 6 13.90 -3.90 69.86
C THR A 6 12.91 -4.82 69.15
N GLU A 7 12.53 -4.47 67.92
CA GLU A 7 11.74 -5.37 67.06
C GLU A 7 12.68 -6.38 66.39
N GLN A 8 12.40 -7.64 66.68
CA GLN A 8 12.94 -8.81 66.01
C GLN A 8 12.53 -8.78 64.54
N LYS A 9 13.50 -8.92 63.63
CA LYS A 9 13.22 -9.18 62.21
C LYS A 9 12.62 -10.59 62.07
N LEU A 10 11.30 -10.67 61.91
CA LEU A 10 10.65 -11.84 61.33
C LEU A 10 10.90 -11.84 59.82
N SER A 11 11.56 -12.90 59.35
CA SER A 11 11.65 -13.24 57.93
C SER A 11 10.40 -14.04 57.53
N THR A 12 9.53 -13.47 56.69
CA THR A 12 8.50 -14.25 55.97
C THR A 12 7.95 -13.48 54.77
N GLY A 13 7.80 -14.20 53.64
CA GLY A 13 7.06 -13.76 52.44
C GLY A 13 7.97 -13.24 51.33
N ALA A 14 8.44 -14.05 50.38
CA ALA A 14 7.68 -14.53 49.21
C ALA A 14 7.07 -13.38 48.42
N LEU A 15 7.57 -13.16 47.20
CA LEU A 15 6.82 -12.72 46.03
C LEU A 15 7.78 -12.73 44.85
N ASP A 16 7.72 -13.86 44.14
CA ASP A 16 7.72 -13.96 42.69
C ASP A 16 8.62 -12.97 41.96
N SER A 17 9.67 -13.52 41.36
CA SER A 17 10.23 -12.99 40.12
C SER A 17 9.08 -12.86 39.12
N VAL A 18 8.43 -11.70 39.12
CA VAL A 18 7.60 -11.22 38.02
C VAL A 18 8.56 -11.13 36.84
N THR A 19 8.63 -12.21 36.07
CA THR A 19 8.95 -12.10 34.65
C THR A 19 7.97 -11.07 34.13
N LEU A 20 8.45 -9.84 33.96
CA LEU A 20 7.78 -8.84 33.15
C LEU A 20 7.50 -9.54 31.83
N GLN A 21 6.25 -9.95 31.62
CA GLN A 21 5.80 -10.38 30.31
C GLN A 21 6.10 -9.21 29.40
N VAL A 22 7.13 -9.38 28.58
CA VAL A 22 7.48 -8.42 27.55
C VAL A 22 6.31 -8.47 26.60
N ASN A 23 5.36 -7.56 26.78
CA ASN A 23 4.24 -7.43 25.87
C ASN A 23 4.85 -7.05 24.52
N ILE A 24 4.97 -8.03 23.62
CA ILE A 24 5.60 -7.84 22.33
C ILE A 24 4.62 -7.02 21.51
N ARG A 25 4.91 -5.73 21.36
CA ARG A 25 4.15 -4.85 20.47
C ARG A 25 4.65 -5.04 19.06
N ARG A 26 3.77 -5.43 18.14
CA ARG A 26 4.06 -5.45 16.70
C ARG A 26 3.26 -4.39 15.97
N ILE A 27 3.93 -3.71 15.05
CA ILE A 27 3.30 -2.70 14.20
C ILE A 27 3.06 -3.33 12.84
N VAL A 28 1.81 -3.41 12.39
CA VAL A 28 1.48 -3.88 11.05
C VAL A 28 1.08 -2.69 10.18
N CYS A 29 1.94 -2.33 9.23
CA CYS A 29 1.65 -1.29 8.25
C CYS A 29 1.00 -1.92 7.01
N VAL A 30 -0.21 -1.48 6.65
CA VAL A 30 -0.91 -1.94 5.43
C VAL A 30 -0.84 -0.84 4.39
N VAL A 31 -0.07 -1.04 3.32
CA VAL A 31 0.06 -0.08 2.22
C VAL A 31 -0.72 -0.60 1.02
N PRO A 32 -1.90 -0.05 0.70
CA PRO A 32 -2.51 -0.34 -0.58
C PRO A 32 -1.78 0.45 -1.67
N SER A 33 -1.21 -0.23 -2.66
CA SER A 33 -1.04 0.42 -3.95
C SER A 33 -2.42 0.46 -4.59
N VAL A 34 -2.86 1.61 -5.09
CA VAL A 34 -4.02 1.79 -6.00
C VAL A 34 -5.46 1.41 -5.56
N PRO A 35 -6.49 2.10 -6.13
CA PRO A 35 -7.91 1.82 -5.88
C PRO A 35 -8.37 0.40 -6.23
N GLU A 36 -7.58 -0.34 -7.00
CA GLU A 36 -7.91 -1.69 -7.46
C GLU A 36 -8.00 -2.71 -6.33
N PHE A 37 -7.32 -2.51 -5.20
CA PHE A 37 -7.38 -3.40 -4.04
C PHE A 37 -8.38 -2.96 -2.97
N LEU A 38 -9.38 -2.14 -3.30
CA LEU A 38 -10.34 -1.67 -2.30
C LEU A 38 -11.11 -2.83 -1.64
N LEU A 39 -11.45 -3.87 -2.41
CA LEU A 39 -12.15 -5.04 -1.89
C LEU A 39 -11.26 -5.88 -0.98
N GLU A 40 -10.03 -6.14 -1.41
CA GLU A 40 -9.01 -6.89 -0.68
C GLU A 40 -8.63 -6.19 0.61
N ARG A 41 -8.46 -4.85 0.56
CA ARG A 41 -8.26 -4.02 1.74
C ARG A 41 -9.45 -4.13 2.69
N ASN A 42 -10.67 -4.00 2.19
CA ASN A 42 -11.85 -4.10 3.03
C ASN A 42 -11.98 -5.48 3.69
N ALA A 43 -11.71 -6.57 2.96
CA ALA A 43 -11.70 -7.92 3.51
C ALA A 43 -10.60 -8.08 4.58
N LEU A 44 -9.39 -7.56 4.32
CA LEU A 44 -8.29 -7.58 5.28
C LEU A 44 -8.68 -6.89 6.59
N PHE A 45 -9.26 -5.70 6.54
CA PHE A 45 -9.63 -4.96 7.76
C PHE A 45 -10.88 -5.49 8.46
N ARG A 46 -11.85 -6.04 7.73
CA ARG A 46 -13.13 -6.47 8.32
C ARG A 46 -13.13 -7.92 8.80
N GLU A 47 -12.39 -8.79 8.14
CA GLU A 47 -12.46 -10.23 8.36
C GLU A 47 -11.14 -10.76 8.92
N VAL A 48 -10.02 -10.42 8.28
CA VAL A 48 -8.72 -11.02 8.59
C VAL A 48 -8.06 -10.40 9.84
N ILE A 49 -7.99 -9.08 9.91
CA ILE A 49 -7.33 -8.36 11.02
C ILE A 49 -7.94 -8.72 12.38
N PRO A 50 -9.27 -8.77 12.56
CA PRO A 50 -9.88 -9.19 13.81
C PRO A 50 -9.47 -10.61 14.24
N GLU A 51 -9.38 -11.56 13.30
CA GLU A 51 -8.94 -12.93 13.61
C GLU A 51 -7.47 -12.97 14.03
N ILE A 52 -6.60 -12.22 13.35
CA ILE A 52 -5.17 -12.10 13.71
C ILE A 52 -5.03 -11.48 15.11
N GLN A 53 -5.79 -10.42 15.42
CA GLN A 53 -5.80 -9.80 16.74
C GLN A 53 -6.24 -10.79 17.83
N GLN A 54 -7.31 -11.53 17.59
CA GLN A 54 -7.81 -12.52 18.54
C GLN A 54 -6.77 -13.61 18.83
N TYR A 55 -6.08 -14.10 17.79
CA TYR A 55 -4.99 -15.06 17.94
C TYR A 55 -3.80 -14.47 18.71
N ALA A 56 -3.42 -13.23 18.40
CA ALA A 56 -2.30 -12.54 19.03
C ALA A 56 -2.53 -12.28 20.52
N VAL A 57 -3.74 -11.91 20.92
CA VAL A 57 -4.14 -11.79 22.33
C VAL A 57 -3.94 -13.11 23.07
N GLY A 58 -4.28 -14.24 22.44
CA GLY A 58 -4.03 -15.58 23.00
C GLY A 58 -2.55 -15.92 23.16
N CYS A 59 -1.67 -15.20 22.48
CA CYS A 59 -0.21 -15.35 22.53
C CYS A 59 0.48 -14.25 23.36
N ASP A 60 -0.27 -13.36 24.03
CA ASP A 60 0.26 -12.21 24.78
C ASP A 60 1.06 -11.23 23.89
N ILE A 61 0.60 -11.07 22.64
CA ILE A 61 1.16 -10.14 21.66
C ILE A 61 0.13 -9.03 21.41
N ASP A 62 0.57 -7.78 21.57
CA ASP A 62 -0.23 -6.59 21.24
C ASP A 62 0.09 -6.17 19.80
N ILE A 63 -0.93 -6.03 18.96
CA ILE A 63 -0.77 -5.66 17.55
C ILE A 63 -1.43 -4.32 17.28
N GLU A 64 -0.62 -3.36 16.85
CA GLU A 64 -1.04 -2.06 16.37
C GLU A 64 -1.10 -2.07 14.84
N TYR A 65 -2.23 -1.66 14.26
CA TYR A 65 -2.39 -1.56 12.81
C TYR A 65 -2.34 -0.09 12.39
N VAL A 66 -1.52 0.19 11.38
CA VAL A 66 -1.39 1.52 10.79
C VAL A 66 -1.77 1.44 9.32
N ASP A 67 -2.80 2.21 8.94
CA ASP A 67 -3.18 2.42 7.54
C ASP A 67 -2.77 3.84 7.12
N PRO A 68 -1.66 4.01 6.40
CA PRO A 68 -1.17 5.32 6.02
C PRO A 68 -1.90 5.90 4.79
N THR A 69 -2.88 5.20 4.21
CA THR A 69 -3.49 5.60 2.93
C THR A 69 -4.09 7.00 3.00
N GLU A 70 -4.93 7.26 4.00
CA GLU A 70 -5.57 8.56 4.18
C GLU A 70 -4.53 9.64 4.53
N GLU A 71 -3.58 9.31 5.41
CA GLU A 71 -2.55 10.26 5.85
C GLU A 71 -1.59 10.68 4.73
N LEU A 72 -1.21 9.75 3.85
CA LEU A 72 -0.36 10.02 2.69
C LEU A 72 -1.09 10.79 1.58
N HIS A 73 -2.40 10.60 1.44
CA HIS A 73 -3.22 11.39 0.52
C HIS A 73 -3.31 12.85 0.95
N GLU A 74 -3.41 13.10 2.26
CA GLU A 74 -3.50 14.46 2.81
C GLU A 74 -2.14 15.15 2.89
N ASP A 75 -1.09 14.42 3.26
CA ASP A 75 0.25 14.97 3.44
C ASP A 75 1.35 13.97 3.00
N PRO A 76 1.81 14.07 1.74
CA PRO A 76 2.91 13.26 1.23
C PRO A 76 4.22 13.40 2.02
N SER A 77 4.41 14.47 2.80
CA SER A 77 5.62 14.67 3.60
C SER A 77 5.70 13.70 4.80
N LYS A 78 4.57 13.09 5.20
CA LYS A 78 4.50 12.06 6.24
C LYS A 78 5.11 10.72 5.81
N LEU A 79 5.47 10.55 4.53
CA LEU A 79 6.17 9.36 4.04
C LEU A 79 7.44 9.06 4.85
N ALA A 80 8.18 10.08 5.30
CA ALA A 80 9.38 9.90 6.11
C ALA A 80 9.07 9.20 7.46
N ASN A 81 7.95 9.56 8.10
CA ASN A 81 7.51 8.95 9.35
C ASN A 81 7.09 7.49 9.13
N LEU A 82 6.35 7.21 8.05
CA LEU A 82 5.98 5.85 7.68
C LEU A 82 7.22 4.97 7.43
N LEU A 83 8.20 5.48 6.68
CA LEU A 83 9.46 4.77 6.44
C LEU A 83 10.20 4.47 7.75
N SER A 84 10.22 5.44 8.67
CA SER A 84 10.83 5.23 9.99
C SER A 84 10.11 4.16 10.82
N LEU A 85 8.79 4.03 10.70
CA LEU A 85 8.01 2.98 11.36
C LEU A 85 8.30 1.61 10.75
N ILE A 86 8.31 1.50 9.42
CA ILE A 86 8.56 0.24 8.71
C ILE A 86 9.96 -0.33 8.99
N GLN A 87 10.94 0.54 9.25
CA GLN A 87 12.32 0.13 9.56
C GLN A 87 12.51 -0.45 10.97
N ARG A 88 11.51 -0.35 11.86
CA ARG A 88 11.63 -0.88 13.22
C ARG A 88 11.57 -2.42 13.18
N PRO A 89 12.38 -3.14 14.00
CA PRO A 89 12.44 -4.60 13.96
C PRO A 89 11.14 -5.29 14.40
N GLU A 90 10.30 -4.59 15.16
CA GLU A 90 8.96 -5.03 15.58
C GLU A 90 7.87 -4.83 14.50
N SER A 91 8.23 -4.24 13.36
CA SER A 91 7.31 -3.91 12.28
C SER A 91 7.15 -5.07 11.29
N LEU A 92 5.91 -5.30 10.88
CA LEU A 92 5.54 -6.10 9.73
C LEU A 92 4.87 -5.18 8.70
N THR A 93 5.24 -5.30 7.44
CA THR A 93 4.59 -4.54 6.36
C THR A 93 3.84 -5.48 5.45
N ILE A 94 2.56 -5.19 5.22
CA ILE A 94 1.71 -5.82 4.23
C ILE A 94 1.50 -4.81 3.11
N CYS A 95 1.94 -5.14 1.91
CA CYS A 95 1.79 -4.28 0.73
C CYS A 95 0.94 -5.00 -0.31
N PHE A 96 -0.13 -4.34 -0.77
CA PHE A 96 -0.84 -4.80 -1.96
C PHE A 96 -0.12 -4.23 -3.17
N MET A 97 0.57 -5.09 -3.92
CA MET A 97 1.21 -4.73 -5.17
C MET A 97 0.33 -5.17 -6.31
N GLY A 98 0.00 -4.25 -7.20
CA GLY A 98 -0.75 -4.56 -8.39
C GLY A 98 -0.07 -4.13 -9.67
N ASP A 99 -0.64 -4.58 -10.76
CA ASP A 99 -0.20 -4.30 -12.10
C ASP A 99 -1.25 -3.41 -12.76
N LYS A 100 -0.99 -2.09 -12.71
CA LYS A 100 -1.86 -1.05 -13.28
C LYS A 100 -2.20 -1.32 -14.74
N TYR A 101 -1.29 -1.97 -15.49
CA TYR A 101 -1.47 -2.33 -16.89
C TYR A 101 -1.59 -3.85 -17.08
N GLY A 102 -2.00 -4.59 -16.05
CA GLY A 102 -2.14 -6.04 -16.05
C GLY A 102 -3.33 -6.55 -16.85
N THR A 103 -3.71 -7.83 -16.67
CA THR A 103 -4.68 -8.54 -17.53
C THR A 103 -6.14 -8.45 -17.12
N THR A 104 -6.41 -7.88 -15.96
CA THR A 104 -7.72 -8.08 -15.31
C THR A 104 -8.63 -6.88 -15.48
N LEU A 105 -8.12 -5.67 -15.25
CA LEU A 105 -8.93 -4.45 -15.21
C LEU A 105 -8.31 -3.36 -16.08
N LEU A 106 -9.17 -2.49 -16.62
CA LEU A 106 -8.73 -1.28 -17.31
C LEU A 106 -8.21 -0.27 -16.27
N PRO A 107 -7.07 0.40 -16.53
CA PRO A 107 -6.59 1.49 -15.68
C PRO A 107 -7.68 2.55 -15.54
N GLN A 108 -8.03 2.91 -14.31
CA GLN A 108 -9.05 3.94 -14.08
C GLN A 108 -8.55 5.34 -14.45
N ASP A 109 -7.26 5.56 -14.23
CA ASP A 109 -6.55 6.79 -14.53
C ASP A 109 -5.15 6.49 -15.09
N MET A 110 -4.60 7.43 -15.85
CA MET A 110 -3.23 7.45 -16.34
C MET A 110 -2.75 8.90 -16.31
N ARG A 111 -1.49 9.15 -15.95
CA ARG A 111 -0.91 10.49 -16.14
C ARG A 111 -0.90 10.84 -17.63
N SER A 112 -0.92 12.13 -17.97
CA SER A 112 -0.85 12.54 -19.37
C SER A 112 0.36 11.97 -20.09
N GLU A 113 1.55 12.00 -19.47
CA GLU A 113 2.76 11.43 -20.09
C GLU A 113 2.64 9.91 -20.30
N GLU A 114 2.02 9.19 -19.36
CA GLU A 114 1.80 7.74 -19.46
C GLU A 114 0.84 7.42 -20.61
N PHE A 115 -0.27 8.15 -20.69
CA PHE A 115 -1.27 7.97 -21.74
C PHE A 115 -0.67 8.23 -23.13
N ASP A 116 0.06 9.32 -23.28
CA ASP A 116 0.68 9.70 -24.56
C ASP A 116 1.76 8.70 -24.98
N ALA A 117 2.55 8.19 -24.03
CA ALA A 117 3.53 7.13 -24.28
C ALA A 117 2.86 5.83 -24.75
N ILE A 118 1.83 5.37 -24.02
CA ILE A 118 1.07 4.16 -24.37
C ILE A 118 0.41 4.31 -25.74
N ARG A 119 -0.16 5.48 -26.03
CA ARG A 119 -0.81 5.79 -27.30
C ARG A 119 0.19 5.80 -28.45
N THR A 120 1.36 6.40 -28.26
CA THR A 120 2.42 6.45 -29.27
C THR A 120 2.95 5.04 -29.57
N ALA A 121 3.32 4.29 -28.53
CA ALA A 121 3.76 2.91 -28.68
C ALA A 121 2.69 2.03 -29.34
N SER A 122 1.43 2.16 -28.93
CA SER A 122 0.32 1.43 -29.56
C SER A 122 0.16 1.75 -31.05
N PHE A 123 0.33 3.02 -31.44
CA PHE A 123 0.25 3.44 -32.83
C PHE A 123 1.37 2.82 -33.68
N GLU A 124 2.60 2.84 -33.17
CA GLU A 124 3.77 2.25 -33.86
C GLU A 124 3.60 0.74 -34.10
N PHE A 125 2.94 0.05 -33.19
CA PHE A 125 2.61 -1.38 -33.29
C PHE A 125 1.30 -1.67 -34.03
N SER A 126 0.81 -0.70 -34.83
CA SER A 126 -0.39 -0.82 -35.68
C SER A 126 -1.65 -1.24 -34.91
N GLN A 127 -1.75 -0.86 -33.63
CA GLN A 127 -2.95 -1.08 -32.83
C GLN A 127 -4.00 0.01 -33.09
N ASP A 128 -5.27 -0.28 -32.79
CA ASP A 128 -6.35 0.68 -32.94
C ASP A 128 -6.38 1.69 -31.78
N VAL A 129 -5.49 2.69 -31.85
CA VAL A 129 -5.37 3.75 -30.84
C VAL A 129 -6.63 4.59 -30.66
N ARG A 130 -7.58 4.54 -31.61
CA ARG A 130 -8.88 5.22 -31.48
C ARG A 130 -9.67 4.69 -30.28
N LEU A 131 -9.43 3.45 -29.86
CA LEU A 131 -10.03 2.89 -28.64
C LEU A 131 -9.61 3.65 -27.38
N LEU A 132 -8.34 4.08 -27.31
CA LEU A 132 -7.85 4.90 -26.18
C LEU A 132 -8.58 6.24 -26.15
N ASP A 133 -8.63 6.94 -27.29
CA ASP A 133 -9.27 8.25 -27.42
C ASP A 133 -10.81 8.17 -27.19
N GLN A 134 -11.42 7.04 -27.55
CA GLN A 134 -12.84 6.76 -27.35
C GLN A 134 -13.18 6.59 -25.87
N TYR A 135 -12.41 5.81 -25.11
CA TYR A 135 -12.77 5.44 -23.74
C TYR A 135 -12.09 6.26 -22.64
N TYR A 136 -11.00 6.97 -22.96
CA TYR A 136 -10.33 7.88 -22.02
C TYR A 136 -10.56 9.35 -22.35
N ALA A 137 -10.69 10.17 -21.31
CA ALA A 137 -10.81 11.62 -21.40
C ALA A 137 -9.77 12.30 -20.52
N VAL A 138 -9.19 13.39 -21.03
CA VAL A 138 -8.33 14.25 -20.22
C VAL A 138 -9.14 14.93 -19.12
N ASN A 139 -8.65 14.84 -17.89
CA ASN A 139 -9.15 15.55 -16.72
C ASN A 139 -8.15 16.65 -16.34
N LYS A 140 -8.42 17.86 -16.83
CA LYS A 140 -7.57 19.04 -16.59
C LYS A 140 -7.73 19.64 -15.19
N TYR A 141 -8.67 19.13 -14.39
CA TYR A 141 -8.93 19.62 -13.03
C TYR A 141 -8.05 18.93 -11.98
N ARG A 142 -7.25 17.94 -12.38
CA ARG A 142 -6.25 17.27 -11.53
C ARG A 142 -4.85 17.81 -11.83
N LEU A 143 -4.02 17.87 -10.78
CA LEU A 143 -2.61 18.19 -10.86
C LEU A 143 -1.83 17.01 -10.25
N PRO A 144 -1.02 16.27 -11.03
CA PRO A 144 -0.77 16.44 -12.46
C PRO A 144 -2.01 16.14 -13.33
N VAL A 145 -1.97 16.56 -14.60
CA VAL A 145 -3.06 16.26 -15.54
C VAL A 145 -3.10 14.76 -15.80
N GLU A 146 -4.31 14.20 -15.80
CA GLU A 146 -4.55 12.77 -15.93
C GLU A 146 -5.60 12.49 -17.01
N TYR A 147 -5.52 11.35 -17.66
CA TYR A 147 -6.58 10.75 -18.45
C TYR A 147 -7.39 9.80 -17.56
N ARG A 148 -8.71 9.83 -17.67
CA ARG A 148 -9.62 8.95 -16.93
C ARG A 148 -10.54 8.17 -17.84
N LEU A 149 -10.86 6.96 -17.41
CA LEU A 149 -11.87 6.14 -18.06
C LEU A 149 -13.25 6.84 -17.95
N LYS A 150 -13.91 7.07 -19.10
CA LYS A 150 -15.16 7.84 -19.18
C LYS A 150 -16.36 7.14 -18.52
N GLY A 151 -16.26 5.84 -18.26
CA GLY A 151 -17.33 5.03 -17.67
C GLY A 151 -17.17 3.56 -17.96
N ARG A 152 -18.28 2.82 -17.94
CA ARG A 152 -18.28 1.39 -18.23
C ARG A 152 -17.98 1.17 -19.72
N VAL A 153 -17.04 0.26 -19.99
CA VAL A 153 -16.72 -0.23 -21.34
C VAL A 153 -17.53 -1.47 -21.62
N GLU A 154 -18.06 -1.62 -22.82
CA GLU A 154 -18.74 -2.83 -23.24
C GLU A 154 -17.74 -4.00 -23.28
N GLU A 155 -18.18 -5.21 -22.88
CA GLU A 155 -17.29 -6.38 -22.75
C GLU A 155 -16.52 -6.70 -24.05
N GLU A 156 -17.14 -6.47 -25.21
CA GLU A 156 -16.53 -6.67 -26.53
C GLU A 156 -15.32 -5.75 -26.79
N PHE A 157 -15.35 -4.53 -26.26
CA PHE A 157 -14.28 -3.54 -26.41
C PHE A 157 -13.31 -3.59 -25.25
N GLN A 158 -13.75 -4.06 -24.07
CA GLN A 158 -12.92 -4.15 -22.88
C GLN A 158 -11.66 -4.96 -23.15
N LYS A 159 -11.80 -6.19 -23.68
CA LYS A 159 -10.65 -7.06 -23.97
C LYS A 159 -9.69 -6.42 -24.97
N ARG A 160 -10.22 -5.83 -26.04
CA ARG A 160 -9.41 -5.18 -27.08
C ARG A 160 -8.65 -3.97 -26.54
N LEU A 161 -9.34 -3.12 -25.77
CA LEU A 161 -8.74 -1.95 -25.13
C LEU A 161 -7.64 -2.37 -24.14
N LEU A 162 -7.87 -3.45 -23.39
CA LEU A 162 -6.88 -4.03 -22.47
C LEU A 162 -5.63 -4.50 -23.22
N GLU A 163 -5.79 -5.22 -24.33
CA GLU A 163 -4.67 -5.66 -25.17
C GLU A 163 -3.87 -4.48 -25.76
N VAL A 164 -4.56 -3.39 -26.17
CA VAL A 164 -3.90 -2.18 -26.67
C VAL A 164 -3.09 -1.51 -25.56
N ILE A 165 -3.70 -1.29 -24.40
CA ILE A 165 -3.04 -0.67 -23.24
C ILE A 165 -1.84 -1.50 -22.80
N GLN A 166 -1.99 -2.83 -22.70
CA GLN A 166 -0.92 -3.73 -22.29
C GLN A 166 0.29 -3.66 -23.20
N LYS A 167 0.07 -3.81 -24.51
CA LYS A 167 1.17 -3.81 -25.47
C LYS A 167 1.84 -2.45 -25.51
N GLY A 168 1.05 -1.37 -25.50
CA GLY A 168 1.58 -0.01 -25.46
C GLY A 168 2.36 0.27 -24.18
N ALA A 169 1.86 -0.17 -23.02
CA ALA A 169 2.53 0.02 -21.73
C ALA A 169 3.80 -0.83 -21.61
N GLN A 170 3.77 -2.09 -22.03
CA GLN A 170 4.95 -2.95 -22.05
C GLN A 170 6.05 -2.34 -22.91
N GLN A 171 5.70 -1.87 -24.11
CA GLN A 171 6.67 -1.25 -25.00
C GLN A 171 7.20 0.08 -24.42
N ALA A 172 6.33 0.95 -23.94
CA ALA A 172 6.74 2.21 -23.33
C ALA A 172 7.62 2.00 -22.07
N TYR A 173 7.42 0.89 -21.36
CA TYR A 173 8.28 0.49 -20.25
C TYR A 173 9.65 0.03 -20.75
N ASP A 174 9.68 -0.85 -21.74
CA ASP A 174 10.91 -1.36 -22.36
C ASP A 174 11.77 -0.23 -22.97
N ASP A 175 11.13 0.80 -23.52
CA ASP A 175 11.77 1.99 -24.09
C ASP A 175 12.26 3.00 -23.05
N GLY A 176 12.05 2.75 -21.75
CA GLY A 176 12.53 3.64 -20.71
C GLY A 176 11.60 4.81 -20.38
N ILE A 177 10.37 4.84 -20.92
CA ILE A 177 9.51 6.04 -20.92
C ILE A 177 8.62 6.09 -19.68
N ILE A 178 8.03 4.95 -19.29
CA ILE A 178 7.13 4.87 -18.13
C ILE A 178 7.71 3.97 -17.03
N ASN A 179 7.27 4.20 -15.78
CA ASN A 179 7.60 3.40 -14.59
C ASN A 179 9.09 3.11 -14.36
N GLN A 180 9.97 4.01 -14.79
CA GLN A 180 11.38 3.96 -14.42
C GLN A 180 11.54 4.23 -12.93
N VAL A 181 11.84 3.20 -12.16
CA VAL A 181 12.39 3.38 -10.82
C VAL A 181 13.83 3.84 -11.05
N GLY A 182 14.08 5.13 -10.85
CA GLY A 182 15.43 5.65 -10.89
C GLY A 182 16.32 4.79 -9.98
N VAL A 183 17.31 4.13 -10.56
CA VAL A 183 18.37 3.44 -9.82
C VAL A 183 19.18 4.53 -9.12
N LEU A 184 18.67 5.05 -8.00
CA LEU A 184 19.33 5.98 -7.09
C LEU A 184 19.80 5.24 -5.83
N LEU A 185 20.26 4.00 -6.00
CA LEU A 185 20.94 3.23 -4.95
C LEU A 185 22.15 2.46 -5.49
N ALA A 186 22.95 3.11 -6.33
CA ALA A 186 24.35 2.78 -6.49
C ALA A 186 25.14 4.09 -6.40
N GLU A 187 26.12 4.13 -5.49
CA GLU A 187 26.98 5.28 -5.16
C GLU A 187 26.42 6.28 -4.14
N ARG A 188 26.34 5.88 -2.86
CA ARG A 188 26.90 6.64 -1.73
C ARG A 188 27.31 5.72 -0.60
#